data_AF-A0A4R8C3E6-F1
#
_entry.id   AF-A0A4R8C3E6-F1
#
_cell.length_a   1.000
_cell.length_b   1.000
_cell.length_c   1.000
_cell.angle_alpha   90.00
_cell.angle_beta   90.00
_cell.angle_gamma   90.00
#
_symmetry.space_group_name_H-M   'P 1'
#
loop_
_entity.id
_entity.type
_entity.pdbx_description
1 polymer ?
#
loop_
_entity_poly.entity_id
_entity_poly.type
_entity_poly.pdbx_seq_one_letter_code
_entity_poly.pdbx_strand_id
1 'polypeptide(L)'
;MDRDGLAEFLRVRREALQPADVGLPAGLRRRTPGLRREEVASLATMSTDYYTRLEQGRGPRPSRPVLTGLARALRLSDEERDHLFRLAGEQPGPPPGPPAEVRSGVLRMLARLDVPGWARSPTRRSGCST
;
A
#
# COMPACT_ATOMS: atom_id res chain seq x y z
N MET A 1 12.97 -13.33 -14.51
CA MET A 1 12.58 -12.06 -13.90
C MET A 1 13.47 -10.99 -14.52
N ASP A 2 12.85 -10.06 -15.23
CA ASP A 2 13.50 -8.90 -15.80
C ASP A 2 13.42 -7.76 -14.78
N ARG A 3 14.54 -7.51 -14.08
CA ARG A 3 14.59 -6.52 -12.99
C ARG A 3 14.62 -5.09 -13.51
N ASP A 4 15.34 -4.86 -14.61
CA ASP A 4 15.48 -3.54 -15.20
C ASP A 4 14.18 -3.15 -15.91
N GLY A 5 13.55 -4.09 -16.63
CA GLY A 5 12.22 -3.90 -17.20
C GLY A 5 11.14 -3.65 -16.14
N LEU A 6 11.19 -4.37 -15.00
CA LEU A 6 10.29 -4.11 -13.87
C LEU A 6 10.47 -2.72 -13.27
N ALA A 7 11.72 -2.32 -13.04
CA ALA A 7 12.07 -1.02 -12.48
C ALA A 7 11.57 0.13 -13.35
N GLU A 8 11.84 0.04 -14.66
CA GLU A 8 11.41 1.04 -15.64
C GLU A 8 9.89 1.11 -15.74
N PHE A 9 9.22 -0.05 -15.79
CA PHE A 9 7.76 -0.10 -15.80
C PHE A 9 7.12 0.60 -14.60
N LEU A 10 7.63 0.33 -13.38
CA LEU A 10 7.13 0.99 -12.17
C LEU A 10 7.36 2.50 -12.20
N ARG A 11 8.52 2.94 -12.68
CA ARG A 11 8.85 4.36 -12.80
C ARG A 11 7.90 5.08 -13.76
N VAL A 12 7.71 4.55 -14.96
CA VAL A 12 6.83 5.13 -15.99
C VAL A 12 5.38 5.23 -15.47
N ARG A 13 4.86 4.16 -14.85
CA ARG A 13 3.50 4.16 -14.30
C ARG A 13 3.33 5.16 -13.15
N ARG A 14 4.33 5.32 -12.28
CA ARG A 14 4.31 6.31 -11.19
C ARG A 14 4.31 7.75 -11.73
N GLU A 15 5.12 8.02 -12.75
CA GLU A 15 5.23 9.36 -13.34
C GLU A 15 3.97 9.75 -14.14
N ALA A 16 3.26 8.77 -14.71
CA ALA A 16 2.02 8.98 -15.43
C ALA A 16 0.81 9.29 -14.52
N LEU A 17 0.75 8.69 -13.33
CA LEU A 17 -0.38 8.85 -12.41
C LEU A 17 -0.35 10.18 -11.65
N GLN A 18 -1.48 10.87 -11.63
CA GLN A 18 -1.68 12.02 -10.76
C GLN A 18 -2.20 11.60 -9.39
N PRO A 19 -1.91 12.38 -8.34
CA PRO A 19 -2.46 12.12 -7.01
C PRO A 19 -3.99 12.06 -6.99
N ALA A 20 -4.64 12.88 -7.82
CA ALA A 20 -6.09 12.89 -7.96
C ALA A 20 -6.65 11.54 -8.46
N ASP A 21 -5.93 10.85 -9.36
CA ASP A 21 -6.36 9.57 -9.91
C ASP A 21 -6.46 8.48 -8.84
N VAL A 22 -5.65 8.58 -7.78
CA VAL A 22 -5.64 7.64 -6.66
C VAL A 22 -6.40 8.17 -5.43
N GLY A 23 -7.11 9.30 -5.56
CA GLY A 23 -7.91 9.89 -4.48
C GLY A 23 -7.08 10.66 -3.44
N LEU A 24 -5.83 11.01 -3.76
CA LEU A 24 -4.99 11.85 -2.91
C LEU A 24 -5.14 13.33 -3.29
N PRO A 25 -5.13 14.25 -2.31
CA PRO A 25 -5.19 15.66 -2.61
C PRO A 25 -3.94 16.11 -3.37
N ALA A 26 -4.15 16.82 -4.47
CA ALA A 26 -3.11 17.57 -5.16
C ALA A 26 -2.68 18.74 -4.25
N GLY A 27 -1.80 18.49 -3.28
CA GLY A 27 -1.35 19.52 -2.33
C GLY A 27 -0.86 20.80 -3.02
N LEU A 28 -1.18 21.96 -2.43
CA LEU A 28 -1.03 23.30 -3.02
C LEU A 28 0.38 23.70 -3.50
N ARG A 29 1.44 22.95 -3.18
CA ARG A 29 2.85 23.26 -3.53
C ARG A 29 3.66 21.98 -3.85
N ARG A 30 3.22 21.18 -4.82
CA ARG A 30 4.02 20.03 -5.27
C ARG A 30 5.14 20.49 -6.23
N ARG A 31 6.39 20.17 -5.87
CA ARG A 31 7.58 20.31 -6.74
C ARG A 31 7.83 19.10 -7.65
N THR A 32 7.18 17.97 -7.36
CA THR A 32 7.39 16.71 -8.09
C THR A 32 6.19 16.46 -8.99
N PRO A 33 6.36 16.29 -10.32
CA PRO A 33 5.28 15.85 -11.19
C PRO A 33 4.93 14.38 -10.88
N GLY A 34 3.64 14.07 -10.79
CA GLY A 34 3.11 12.72 -10.56
C GLY A 34 3.09 12.26 -9.09
N LEU A 35 2.99 10.94 -8.89
CA LEU A 35 2.98 10.30 -7.57
C LEU A 35 4.38 10.24 -6.93
N ARG A 36 4.44 10.50 -5.62
CA ARG A 36 5.65 10.29 -4.83
C ARG A 36 5.81 8.81 -4.50
N ARG A 37 7.06 8.38 -4.30
CA ARG A 37 7.39 7.00 -3.91
C ARG A 37 6.70 6.57 -2.61
N GLU A 38 6.64 7.49 -1.64
CA GLU A 38 5.97 7.27 -0.36
C GLU A 38 4.46 7.05 -0.53
N GLU A 39 3.81 7.77 -1.44
CA GLU A 39 2.38 7.64 -1.73
C GLU A 39 2.08 6.27 -2.34
N VAL A 40 2.88 5.83 -3.31
CA VAL A 40 2.75 4.49 -3.92
C VAL A 40 2.98 3.41 -2.87
N ALA A 41 4.01 3.54 -2.03
CA ALA A 41 4.30 2.58 -0.98
C ALA A 41 3.16 2.48 0.05
N SER A 42 2.58 3.61 0.46
CA SER A 42 1.40 3.64 1.33
C SER A 42 0.20 2.96 0.68
N LEU A 43 -0.12 3.28 -0.58
CA LEU A 43 -1.23 2.67 -1.31
C LEU A 43 -1.04 1.16 -1.51
N ALA A 44 0.19 0.70 -1.72
CA ALA A 44 0.53 -0.70 -1.89
C ALA A 44 0.78 -1.44 -0.56
N THR A 45 0.60 -0.78 0.59
CA THR A 45 0.83 -1.33 1.94
C THR A 45 2.24 -1.93 2.11
N MET A 46 3.26 -1.21 1.69
CA MET A 46 4.67 -1.61 1.80
C MET A 46 5.56 -0.44 2.26
N SER A 47 6.82 -0.74 2.58
CA SER A 47 7.77 0.32 2.94
C SER A 47 8.26 1.10 1.73
N THR A 48 8.46 2.40 1.89
CA THR A 48 9.02 3.28 0.86
C THR A 48 10.41 2.82 0.40
N ASP A 49 11.23 2.31 1.32
CA ASP A 49 12.55 1.75 1.00
C ASP A 49 12.46 0.53 0.10
N TYR A 50 11.49 -0.36 0.35
CA TYR A 50 11.27 -1.54 -0.48
C TYR A 50 10.83 -1.15 -1.90
N TYR A 51 9.89 -0.21 -2.02
CA TYR A 51 9.48 0.33 -3.33
C TYR A 51 10.65 1.02 -4.05
N THR A 52 11.45 1.80 -3.34
CA THR A 52 12.62 2.49 -3.91
C THR A 52 13.65 1.51 -4.45
N ARG A 53 13.88 0.39 -3.75
CA ARG A 53 14.76 -0.67 -4.24
C ARG A 53 14.22 -1.31 -5.52
N LEU A 54 12.92 -1.62 -5.57
CA LEU A 54 12.28 -2.15 -6.78
C LEU A 54 12.42 -1.20 -7.98
N GLU A 55 12.20 0.11 -7.79
CA GLU A 55 12.41 1.13 -8.84
C GLU A 55 13.88 1.29 -9.27
N GLN A 56 14.84 0.86 -8.45
CA GLN A 56 16.26 0.88 -8.79
C GLN A 56 16.72 -0.42 -9.47
N GLY A 57 15.82 -1.38 -9.71
CA GLY A 57 16.18 -2.74 -10.16
C GLY A 57 16.95 -3.52 -9.10
N ARG A 58 16.95 -3.05 -7.85
CA ARG A 58 17.69 -3.62 -6.72
C ARG A 58 16.72 -4.33 -5.79
N GLY A 59 17.19 -5.38 -5.14
CA GLY A 59 16.41 -6.07 -4.11
C GLY A 59 15.80 -7.41 -4.55
N PRO A 60 15.05 -8.04 -3.63
CA PRO A 60 14.56 -9.40 -3.79
C PRO A 60 13.39 -9.46 -4.77
N ARG A 61 13.15 -10.67 -5.30
CA ARG A 61 11.98 -10.95 -6.14
C ARG A 61 10.69 -10.62 -5.36
N PRO A 62 9.81 -9.74 -5.88
CA PRO A 62 8.57 -9.39 -5.21
C PRO A 62 7.63 -10.57 -5.16
N SER A 63 6.93 -10.73 -4.03
CA SER A 63 5.95 -11.79 -3.85
C SER A 63 4.63 -11.43 -4.55
N ARG A 64 3.80 -12.44 -4.81
CA ARG A 64 2.49 -12.27 -5.45
C ARG A 64 1.56 -11.25 -4.75
N PRO A 65 1.49 -11.18 -3.40
CA PRO A 65 0.74 -10.13 -2.70
C PRO A 65 1.30 -8.73 -2.97
N VAL A 66 2.62 -8.57 -3.02
CA VAL A 66 3.29 -7.30 -3.35
C VAL A 66 2.91 -6.84 -4.76
N LEU A 67 3.00 -7.73 -5.75
CA LEU A 67 2.61 -7.43 -7.14
C LEU A 67 1.13 -7.05 -7.26
N THR A 68 0.27 -7.73 -6.49
CA THR A 68 -1.17 -7.41 -6.45
C THR A 68 -1.42 -6.03 -5.82
N GLY A 69 -0.70 -5.69 -4.75
CA GLY A 69 -0.75 -4.38 -4.12
C GLY A 69 -0.28 -3.26 -5.06
N LEU A 70 0.83 -3.48 -5.78
CA LEU A 70 1.34 -2.55 -6.79
C LEU A 70 0.34 -2.33 -7.93
N ALA A 71 -0.26 -3.41 -8.45
CA ALA A 71 -1.25 -3.31 -9.51
C ALA A 71 -2.47 -2.47 -9.10
N ARG A 72 -2.94 -2.62 -7.85
CA ARG A 72 -4.04 -1.82 -7.29
C ARG A 72 -3.63 -0.37 -7.05
N ALA A 73 -2.46 -0.15 -6.44
CA ALA A 73 -1.95 1.19 -6.13
C ALA A 73 -1.70 2.04 -7.38
N LEU A 74 -1.19 1.42 -8.44
CA LEU A 74 -0.91 2.06 -9.72
C LEU A 74 -2.09 1.96 -10.71
N ARG A 75 -3.27 1.55 -10.25
CA ARG A 75 -4.50 1.39 -11.06
C ARG A 75 -4.23 0.76 -12.43
N LEU A 76 -3.46 -0.33 -12.43
CA LEU A 76 -3.11 -1.04 -13.67
C LEU A 76 -4.35 -1.70 -14.26
N SER A 77 -4.46 -1.65 -15.58
CA SER A 77 -5.38 -2.49 -16.34
C SER A 77 -4.99 -3.97 -16.22
N ASP A 78 -5.88 -4.87 -16.64
CA ASP A 78 -5.61 -6.31 -16.59
C ASP A 78 -4.39 -6.69 -17.45
N GLU A 79 -4.22 -6.07 -18.62
CA GLU A 79 -3.07 -6.31 -19.51
C GLU A 79 -1.75 -5.84 -18.87
N GLU A 80 -1.75 -4.66 -18.24
CA GLU A 80 -0.60 -4.09 -17.55
C GLU A 80 -0.22 -4.90 -16.30
N ARG A 81 -1.23 -5.40 -15.58
CA ARG A 81 -1.05 -6.31 -14.47
C ARG A 81 -0.39 -7.61 -14.95
N ASP A 82 -0.86 -8.19 -16.04
CA ASP A 82 -0.27 -9.41 -16.58
C ASP A 82 1.16 -9.18 -17.09
N HIS A 83 1.45 -7.99 -17.63
CA HIS A 83 2.80 -7.57 -17.96
C HIS A 83 3.70 -7.46 -16.72
N LEU A 84 3.23 -6.80 -15.65
CA LEU A 84 3.95 -6.69 -14.37
C LEU A 84 4.32 -8.07 -13.80
N PHE A 85 3.40 -9.02 -13.81
CA PHE A 85 3.63 -10.37 -13.32
C PHE A 85 4.68 -11.10 -14.18
N ARG A 86 4.61 -10.98 -15.51
CA ARG A 86 5.61 -11.54 -16.43
C ARG A 86 7.01 -10.97 -16.18
N LEU A 87 7.14 -9.65 -15.98
CA LEU A 87 8.41 -9.00 -15.64
C LEU A 87 8.99 -9.55 -14.33
N ALA A 88 8.13 -9.73 -13.31
CA ALA A 88 8.51 -10.34 -12.04
C ALA A 88 8.84 -11.86 -12.16
N GLY A 89 8.56 -12.48 -13.30
CA GLY A 89 8.75 -13.91 -13.54
C GLY A 89 7.68 -14.80 -12.89
N GLU A 90 6.55 -14.23 -12.50
CA GLU A 90 5.38 -14.92 -11.98
C GLU A 90 4.37 -15.18 -13.11
N GLN A 91 3.63 -16.29 -13.02
CA GLN A 91 2.53 -16.51 -13.97
C GLN A 91 1.35 -15.59 -13.61
N PRO A 92 0.78 -14.84 -14.59
CA PRO A 92 -0.41 -14.05 -14.35
C PRO A 92 -1.55 -14.97 -13.90
N GLY A 93 -2.13 -14.68 -12.74
CA GLY A 93 -3.31 -15.37 -12.25
C GLY A 93 -4.59 -14.74 -12.77
N PRO A 94 -5.75 -15.39 -12.54
CA PRO A 94 -7.04 -14.75 -12.79
C PRO A 94 -7.10 -13.35 -12.12
N PRO A 95 -7.86 -12.39 -12.70
CA PRO A 95 -8.06 -11.07 -12.12
C PRO A 95 -8.40 -11.20 -10.63
N PRO A 96 -7.88 -10.32 -9.75
CA PRO A 96 -8.24 -10.39 -8.36
C PRO A 96 -9.75 -10.15 -8.31
N GLY A 97 -10.51 -11.08 -7.72
CA GLY A 97 -11.89 -10.79 -7.32
C GLY A 97 -11.96 -9.54 -6.43
N PRO A 98 -13.16 -9.01 -6.16
CA PRO A 98 -13.34 -7.85 -5.28
C PRO A 98 -12.52 -8.06 -4.01
N PRO A 99 -11.88 -6.99 -3.48
CA PRO A 99 -10.87 -7.11 -2.44
C PRO A 99 -11.41 -7.98 -1.32
N ALA A 100 -10.89 -9.22 -1.25
CA ALA A 100 -11.18 -10.09 -0.13
C ALA A 100 -10.72 -9.34 1.10
N GLU A 101 -11.71 -8.93 1.88
CA GLU A 101 -11.58 -8.18 3.11
C GLU A 101 -10.38 -8.72 3.90
N VAL A 102 -9.39 -7.87 4.09
CA VAL A 102 -8.15 -8.26 4.75
C VAL A 102 -8.50 -8.66 6.19
N ARG A 103 -8.25 -9.94 6.50
CA ARG A 103 -8.00 -10.56 7.83
C ARG A 103 -9.18 -11.10 8.65
N SER A 104 -9.75 -12.23 8.22
CA SER A 104 -10.37 -13.20 9.15
C SER A 104 -9.32 -13.86 10.09
N GLY A 105 -8.02 -13.80 9.74
CA GLY A 105 -6.94 -14.34 10.57
C GLY A 105 -6.41 -13.39 11.66
N VAL A 106 -6.59 -12.07 11.54
CA VAL A 106 -6.05 -11.11 12.53
C VAL A 106 -7.10 -10.40 13.36
N LEU A 107 -8.36 -10.40 12.95
CA LEU A 107 -9.43 -10.12 13.91
C LEU A 107 -9.54 -11.21 14.99
N ARG A 108 -9.18 -12.47 14.69
CA ARG A 108 -9.17 -13.54 15.70
C ARG A 108 -7.97 -13.49 16.65
N MET A 109 -6.87 -12.81 16.27
CA MET A 109 -5.69 -12.67 17.13
C MET A 109 -5.70 -11.37 17.95
N LEU A 110 -6.37 -10.31 17.46
CA LEU A 110 -6.62 -9.08 18.23
C LEU A 110 -7.71 -9.25 19.30
N ALA A 111 -8.57 -10.27 19.20
CA ALA A 111 -9.51 -10.63 20.25
C ALA A 111 -8.87 -11.36 21.47
N ARG A 112 -7.54 -11.53 21.48
CA ARG A 112 -6.80 -12.16 22.61
C ARG A 112 -5.77 -11.25 23.28
N LEU A 113 -5.63 -10.00 22.83
CA LEU A 113 -4.87 -9.00 23.57
C LEU A 113 -5.83 -8.23 24.46
N ASP A 114 -6.14 -8.87 25.59
CA ASP A 114 -6.52 -8.18 26.82
C ASP A 114 -5.37 -7.22 27.17
N VAL A 115 -5.59 -5.92 26.91
CA VAL A 115 -4.75 -4.85 27.43
C VAL A 115 -5.60 -3.97 28.35
N PRO A 116 -5.66 -4.26 29.66
CA PRO A 116 -6.24 -3.33 30.61
C PRO A 116 -5.18 -2.28 30.94
N GLY A 117 -5.40 -1.01 30.59
CA GLY A 117 -4.36 -0.01 30.87
C GLY A 117 -4.61 1.39 30.38
N TRP A 118 -5.80 1.94 30.56
CA TRP A 118 -5.95 3.40 30.59
C TRP A 118 -6.89 3.77 31.74
N ALA A 119 -6.29 3.91 32.92
CA ALA A 119 -6.97 4.45 34.08
C ALA A 119 -7.36 5.90 33.79
N ARG A 120 -8.64 6.14 33.47
CA ARG A 120 -9.27 7.44 33.66
C ARG A 120 -9.59 7.56 35.15
N SER A 121 -8.79 8.33 35.87
CA SER A 121 -9.16 8.80 37.21
C SER A 121 -10.37 9.73 37.10
N PRO A 122 -11.47 9.50 37.85
CA PRO A 122 -12.54 10.46 37.97
C PRO A 122 -12.38 11.19 39.31
N THR A 123 -11.87 12.43 39.31
CA THR A 123 -11.99 13.27 40.51
C THR A 123 -13.36 13.94 40.49
N ARG A 124 -14.26 13.30 41.23
CA ARG A 124 -15.65 13.64 41.51
C ARG A 124 -15.80 15.08 42.01
N ARG A 125 -16.63 15.86 41.31
CA ARG A 125 -17.35 17.01 41.87
C ARG A 125 -18.46 16.45 42.78
N SER A 126 -18.64 16.98 43.98
CA SER A 126 -19.93 17.18 44.67
C SER A 126 -19.71 17.72 46.08
N GLY A 127 -19.93 19.03 46.24
CA GLY A 127 -20.47 19.57 47.48
C GLY A 127 -22.01 19.52 47.41
N CYS A 128 -22.63 19.15 48.52
CA CYS A 128 -24.04 19.39 48.90
C CYS A 128 -24.08 19.19 50.43
N SER A 129 -24.37 20.24 51.21
CA SER A 129 -25.71 20.60 51.71
C SER A 129 -26.18 19.72 52.86
N THR A 130 -26.11 20.27 54.08
CA THR A 130 -27.14 20.19 55.13
C THR A 130 -27.06 21.49 55.93
#